data_AF-A0A2M7RPL9-F1
#
_entry.id   AF-A0A2M7RPL9-F1
#
_cell.length_a   1.000
_cell.length_b   1.000
_cell.length_c   1.000
_cell.angle_alpha   90.00
_cell.angle_beta   90.00
_cell.angle_gamma   90.00
#
_symmetry.space_group_name_H-M   'P 1'
#
loop_
_entity.id
_entity.type
_entity.pdbx_description
1 polymer ?
#
loop_
_entity_poly.entity_id
_entity_poly.type
_entity_poly.pdbx_seq_one_letter_code
_entity_poly.pdbx_strand_id
1 'polypeptide(L)'
;MDFRLRKGIRKWTIEKFKNKTFDRVAIAGGVKNLPFILDQIELSFKLHHISEAYLINHEDCGAYGDENTFKKHKEDLLFAKQIIKQKFPALKIYTLFQKLDGKFIKVNK
;
A
#
# COMPACT_ATOMS: atom_id res chain seq x y z
N MET A 1 3.96 8.78 2.95
CA MET A 1 4.66 9.92 3.60
C MET A 1 4.29 11.26 2.94
N ASP A 2 4.26 11.31 1.61
CA ASP A 2 3.90 12.48 0.79
C ASP A 2 2.65 13.23 1.30
N PHE A 3 2.79 14.55 1.52
CA PHE A 3 1.74 15.39 2.08
C PHE A 3 0.58 15.60 1.11
N ARG A 4 0.83 15.56 -0.21
CA ARG A 4 -0.16 15.78 -1.27
C ARG A 4 -1.27 14.73 -1.22
N LEU A 5 -0.95 13.54 -0.73
CA LEU A 5 -1.86 12.40 -0.66
C LEU A 5 -2.74 12.37 0.60
N ARG A 6 -2.37 13.13 1.65
CA ARG A 6 -2.95 12.98 3.00
C ARG A 6 -4.46 13.15 3.01
N LYS A 7 -4.99 14.12 2.26
CA LYS A 7 -6.43 14.39 2.16
C LYS A 7 -7.18 13.21 1.52
N GLY A 8 -6.67 12.70 0.39
CA GLY A 8 -7.25 11.55 -0.30
C GLY A 8 -7.22 10.28 0.56
N ILE A 9 -6.08 9.97 1.20
CA ILE A 9 -5.95 8.83 2.12
C ILE A 9 -6.92 8.97 3.28
N ARG A 10 -7.00 10.13 3.94
CA ARG A 10 -7.91 10.34 5.07
C ARG A 10 -9.36 10.08 4.67
N LYS A 11 -9.81 10.69 3.57
CA LYS A 11 -11.18 10.50 3.06
C LYS A 11 -11.44 9.02 2.78
N TRP A 12 -10.55 8.39 2.02
CA TRP A 12 -10.68 6.97 1.66
C TRP A 12 -10.69 6.05 2.89
N THR A 13 -9.85 6.29 3.90
CA THR A 13 -9.84 5.48 5.13
C THR A 13 -11.11 5.63 5.96
N ILE A 14 -11.68 6.84 6.06
CA ILE A 14 -12.93 7.08 6.79
C ILE A 14 -14.08 6.31 6.13
N GLU A 15 -14.15 6.34 4.80
CA GLU A 15 -15.18 5.65 4.03
C GLU A 15 -14.97 4.12 4.08
N LYS A 16 -13.75 3.64 3.89
CA LYS A 16 -13.41 2.22 3.76
C LYS A 16 -13.42 1.47 5.09
N PHE A 17 -12.92 2.11 6.15
CA PHE A 17 -12.72 1.51 7.48
C PHE A 17 -13.64 2.13 8.52
N LYS A 18 -14.82 2.62 8.11
CA LYS A 18 -15.83 3.11 9.05
C LYS A 18 -16.06 2.07 10.16
N ASN A 19 -15.89 2.50 11.41
CA ASN A 19 -16.00 1.67 12.62
C ASN A 19 -14.96 0.53 12.72
N LYS A 20 -13.81 0.64 12.05
CA LYS A 20 -12.69 -0.29 12.15
C LYS A 20 -11.40 0.45 12.52
N THR A 21 -10.51 -0.24 13.21
CA THR A 21 -9.13 0.22 13.46
C THR A 21 -8.19 -0.36 12.41
N PHE A 22 -7.06 0.29 12.20
CA PHE A 22 -6.02 -0.18 11.29
C PHE A 22 -4.67 0.40 11.68
N ASP A 23 -3.62 -0.37 11.41
CA ASP A 23 -2.24 0.12 11.47
C ASP A 23 -1.94 0.94 10.22
N ARG A 24 -1.26 2.08 10.39
CA ARG A 24 -0.85 2.94 9.26
C ARG A 24 0.66 3.05 9.18
N VAL A 25 1.22 2.45 8.16
CA VAL A 25 2.63 2.63 7.78
C VAL A 25 2.70 3.62 6.61
N ALA A 26 3.53 4.66 6.75
CA ALA A 26 3.68 5.70 5.74
C ALA A 26 5.16 5.98 5.44
N ILE A 27 5.76 5.19 4.56
CA ILE A 27 7.16 5.31 4.13
C ILE A 27 7.29 6.02 2.77
N ALA A 28 8.48 6.52 2.44
CA ALA A 28 8.82 7.00 1.10
C ALA A 28 8.87 5.81 0.11
N GLY A 29 8.31 5.99 -1.09
CA GLY A 29 8.31 4.95 -2.13
C GLY A 29 7.33 3.79 -1.91
N GLY A 30 6.51 3.81 -0.86
CA GLY A 30 5.48 2.78 -0.64
C GLY A 30 6.07 1.37 -0.60
N VAL A 31 5.73 0.52 -1.57
CA VAL A 31 6.24 -0.87 -1.64
C VAL A 31 7.66 -1.00 -2.19
N LYS A 32 8.31 0.09 -2.64
CA LYS A 32 9.66 0.04 -3.24
C LYS A 32 10.68 -0.61 -2.31
N ASN A 33 10.60 -0.37 -1.00
CA ASN A 33 11.40 -1.07 0.01
C ASN A 33 10.63 -2.28 0.55
N LEU A 34 10.55 -3.35 -0.26
CA LEU A 34 9.79 -4.55 0.09
C LEU A 34 10.25 -5.23 1.39
N PRO A 35 11.56 -5.38 1.71
CA PRO A 35 12.00 -5.96 2.97
C PRO A 35 11.39 -5.25 4.19
N PHE A 36 11.47 -3.90 4.22
CA PHE A 36 10.87 -3.13 5.30
C PHE A 36 9.35 -3.37 5.41
N ILE A 37 8.64 -3.38 4.28
CA ILE A 37 7.19 -3.63 4.26
C ILE A 37 6.85 -5.03 4.78
N LEU A 38 7.65 -6.05 4.44
CA LEU A 38 7.46 -7.41 4.95
C LEU A 38 7.63 -7.47 6.47
N ASP A 39 8.63 -6.78 7.02
CA ASP A 39 8.86 -6.73 8.47
C ASP A 39 7.67 -6.07 9.19
N GLN A 40 7.12 -4.98 8.64
CA GLN A 40 5.95 -4.32 9.23
C GLN A 40 4.70 -5.22 9.16
N ILE A 41 4.46 -5.89 8.02
CA ILE A 41 3.32 -6.80 7.88
C ILE A 41 3.45 -7.98 8.84
N GLU A 42 4.65 -8.55 8.98
CA GLU A 42 4.90 -9.65 9.90
C GLU A 42 4.62 -9.24 11.35
N LEU A 43 5.09 -8.05 11.75
CA LEU A 43 4.86 -7.53 13.08
C LEU A 43 3.37 -7.29 13.36
N SER A 44 2.66 -6.61 12.45
CA SER A 44 1.21 -6.40 12.55
C SER A 44 0.43 -7.72 12.54
N PHE A 45 0.85 -8.71 11.76
CA PHE A 45 0.21 -10.04 11.73
C PHE A 45 0.39 -10.78 13.05
N LYS A 46 1.59 -10.73 13.65
CA LYS A 46 1.90 -11.38 14.93
C LYS A 46 1.22 -10.71 16.11
N LEU A 47 1.25 -9.37 16.18
CA LEU A 47 0.82 -8.63 17.36
C LEU A 47 -0.65 -8.19 17.30
N HIS A 48 -1.14 -7.83 16.12
CA HIS A 48 -2.49 -7.26 15.95
C HIS A 48 -3.43 -8.18 15.13
N HIS A 49 -2.96 -9.36 14.73
CA HIS A 49 -3.75 -10.37 14.02
C HIS A 49 -4.51 -9.82 12.81
N ILE A 50 -3.84 -8.96 12.02
CA ILE A 50 -4.46 -8.33 10.85
C ILE A 50 -4.99 -9.39 9.85
N SER A 51 -6.15 -9.11 9.27
CA SER A 51 -6.79 -9.98 8.26
C SER A 51 -6.78 -9.37 6.85
N GLU A 52 -6.45 -8.09 6.74
CA GLU A 52 -6.35 -7.36 5.47
C GLU A 52 -5.10 -6.45 5.48
N ALA A 53 -4.40 -6.35 4.35
CA ALA A 53 -3.36 -5.36 4.12
C ALA A 53 -3.59 -4.62 2.80
N TYR A 54 -3.45 -3.30 2.83
CA TYR A 54 -3.66 -2.41 1.70
C TYR A 54 -2.32 -1.76 1.32
N LEU A 55 -1.77 -2.16 0.17
CA LEU A 55 -0.54 -1.62 -0.39
C LEU A 55 -0.89 -0.48 -1.34
N ILE A 56 -0.36 0.71 -1.08
CA ILE A 56 -0.70 1.92 -1.81
C ILE A 56 0.57 2.63 -2.30
N ASN A 57 0.76 2.62 -3.62
CA ASN A 57 1.68 3.54 -4.30
C ASN A 57 0.90 4.72 -4.86
N HIS A 58 1.59 5.73 -5.39
CA HIS A 58 0.94 6.93 -5.89
C HIS A 58 1.62 7.54 -7.10
N GLU A 59 0.86 8.39 -7.79
CA GLU A 59 1.27 9.27 -8.87
C GLU A 59 2.34 10.25 -8.44
N ASP A 60 3.28 10.52 -9.34
CA ASP A 60 4.33 11.52 -9.16
C ASP A 60 5.16 11.28 -7.88
N CYS A 61 5.61 10.04 -7.69
CA CYS A 61 6.36 9.63 -6.51
C CYS A 61 7.86 9.92 -6.66
N GLY A 62 8.36 10.94 -5.94
CA GLY A 62 9.79 11.31 -6.00
C GLY A 62 10.77 10.20 -5.63
N ALA A 63 10.37 9.23 -4.80
CA ALA A 63 11.21 8.08 -4.44
C ALA A 63 11.42 7.09 -5.61
N TYR A 64 10.60 7.17 -6.66
CA TYR A 64 10.76 6.36 -7.86
C TYR A 64 11.71 6.97 -8.89
N GLY A 65 12.03 8.28 -8.81
CA GLY A 65 12.93 8.94 -9.76
C GLY A 65 12.50 8.73 -11.21
N ASP A 66 13.43 8.36 -12.07
CA ASP A 66 13.18 8.13 -13.50
C ASP A 66 12.23 6.95 -13.78
N GLU A 67 12.07 6.03 -12.82
CA GLU A 67 11.18 4.88 -12.95
C GLU A 67 9.72 5.19 -12.56
N ASN A 68 9.39 6.46 -12.28
CA ASN A 68 8.08 6.93 -11.80
C ASN A 68 6.99 6.85 -12.87
N THR A 69 6.67 5.62 -13.27
CA THR A 69 5.64 5.28 -14.24
C THR A 69 4.57 4.43 -13.58
N PHE A 70 3.31 4.59 -14.00
CA PHE A 70 2.22 3.74 -13.50
C PHE A 70 2.50 2.25 -13.72
N LYS A 71 3.13 1.89 -14.84
CA LYS A 71 3.54 0.51 -15.16
C LYS A 71 4.47 -0.05 -14.08
N LYS A 72 5.54 0.68 -13.74
CA LYS A 72 6.49 0.26 -12.71
C LYS A 72 5.83 0.12 -11.33
N HIS A 73 5.02 1.11 -10.93
CA HIS A 73 4.28 1.01 -9.68
C HIS A 73 3.33 -0.19 -9.64
N LYS A 74 2.66 -0.50 -10.75
CA LYS A 74 1.80 -1.68 -10.89
C LYS A 74 2.61 -2.97 -10.73
N GLU A 75 3.75 -3.08 -11.40
CA GLU A 75 4.65 -4.24 -11.31
C GLU A 75 5.12 -4.47 -9.87
N ASP A 76 5.62 -3.43 -9.20
CA ASP A 76 6.10 -3.53 -7.83
C ASP A 76 4.98 -3.89 -6.84
N LEU A 77 3.78 -3.31 -6.99
CA LEU A 77 2.61 -3.64 -6.17
C LEU A 77 2.19 -5.11 -6.33
N LEU A 78 2.16 -5.60 -7.57
CA LEU A 78 1.80 -6.99 -7.85
C LEU A 78 2.87 -7.97 -7.37
N PHE A 79 4.15 -7.61 -7.50
CA PHE A 79 5.27 -8.39 -6.97
C PHE A 79 5.21 -8.46 -5.45
N ALA A 80 5.07 -7.33 -4.76
CA ALA A 80 4.93 -7.27 -3.31
C ALA A 80 3.74 -8.12 -2.83
N LYS A 81 2.58 -7.98 -3.47
CA LYS A 81 1.38 -8.79 -3.18
C LYS A 81 1.65 -10.29 -3.31
N GLN A 82 2.38 -10.71 -4.33
CA GLN A 82 2.72 -12.12 -4.53
C GLN A 82 3.61 -12.65 -3.39
N ILE A 83 4.68 -11.92 -3.06
CA ILE A 83 5.61 -12.31 -2.00
C ILE A 83 4.90 -12.37 -0.64
N ILE A 84 4.08 -11.36 -0.31
CA ILE A 84 3.32 -11.33 0.95
C ILE A 84 2.35 -12.51 1.02
N LYS A 85 1.64 -12.84 -0.07
CA LYS A 85 0.72 -13.99 -0.09
C LYS A 85 1.42 -15.34 0.06
N GLN A 86 2.64 -15.49 -0.45
CA GLN A 86 3.42 -16.71 -0.25
C GLN A 86 3.77 -16.90 1.24
N LYS A 87 4.10 -15.81 1.94
CA LYS A 87 4.44 -15.84 3.37
C LYS A 87 3.22 -15.89 4.30
N PHE A 88 2.12 -15.24 3.94
CA PHE A 88 0.89 -15.15 4.72
C PHE A 88 -0.35 -15.52 3.87
N PRO A 89 -0.59 -16.82 3.58
CA PRO A 89 -1.64 -17.24 2.66
C PRO A 89 -3.06 -16.82 3.06
N ALA A 90 -3.33 -16.69 4.37
CA ALA A 90 -4.63 -16.28 4.91
C ALA A 90 -4.85 -14.75 4.86
N LEU A 91 -3.80 -13.95 4.67
CA LEU A 91 -3.89 -12.49 4.70
C LEU A 91 -4.43 -11.95 3.36
N LYS A 92 -5.52 -11.16 3.41
CA LYS A 92 -6.11 -10.56 2.21
C LYS A 92 -5.30 -9.33 1.79
N ILE A 93 -4.69 -9.38 0.60
CA ILE A 93 -3.86 -8.28 0.08
C ILE A 93 -4.57 -7.52 -1.03
N TYR A 94 -4.73 -6.21 -0.82
CA TYR A 94 -5.27 -5.26 -1.77
C TYR A 94 -4.17 -4.30 -2.23
N THR A 95 -4.16 -4.01 -3.52
CA THR A 95 -3.15 -3.18 -4.18
C THR A 95 -3.85 -2.01 -4.86
N LEU A 96 -3.47 -0.79 -4.47
CA LEU A 96 -4.07 0.45 -4.95
C LEU A 96 -3.00 1.41 -5.45
N PHE A 97 -3.38 2.24 -6.41
CA PHE A 97 -2.60 3.36 -6.88
C PHE A 97 -3.39 4.65 -6.70
N GLN A 98 -2.87 5.59 -5.92
CA GLN A 98 -3.52 6.88 -5.66
C GLN A 98 -3.05 7.93 -6.67
N LYS A 99 -3.99 8.60 -7.32
CA LYS A 99 -3.74 9.81 -8.12
C LYS A 99 -3.65 11.05 -7.24
N LEU A 100 -2.97 12.11 -7.71
CA LEU A 100 -2.86 13.36 -6.97
C LEU A 100 -4.22 14.07 -6.79
N ASP A 101 -5.19 13.80 -7.69
CA ASP A 101 -6.58 14.25 -7.55
C ASP A 101 -7.37 13.53 -6.43
N GLY A 102 -6.74 12.55 -5.78
CA GLY A 102 -7.30 11.78 -4.67
C GLY A 102 -8.07 10.52 -5.08
N LYS A 103 -8.19 10.22 -6.39
CA LYS A 103 -8.81 8.97 -6.86
C LYS A 103 -7.89 7.78 -6.62
N PHE A 104 -8.49 6.62 -6.37
CA PHE A 104 -7.78 5.35 -6.22
C PHE A 104 -8.09 4.43 -7.40
N ILE A 105 -7.04 3.91 -8.03
CA ILE A 105 -7.13 2.84 -9.03
C ILE A 105 -6.81 1.52 -8.35
N LYS A 106 -7.67 0.52 -8.51
CA LYS A 106 -7.35 -0.85 -8.10
C LYS A 106 -6.32 -1.44 -9.05
N VAL A 107 -5.23 -1.95 -8.50
CA VAL A 107 -4.20 -2.66 -9.26
C VAL A 107 -4.48 -4.15 -9.15
N ASN A 108 -4.98 -4.74 -10.23
CA ASN A 108 -5.26 -6.17 -10.32
C ASN A 108 -4.27 -6.86 -11.27
N LYS A 109 -4.13 -8.18 -11.13
CA LYS A 109 -3.49 -9.02 -12.15
C LYS A 109 -4.37 -9.01 -13.40
#